data_AF-A0A1Y4KYD9-F1
#
_entry.id   AF-A0A1Y4KYD9-F1
#
_cell.length_a   1.000
_cell.length_b   1.000
_cell.length_c   1.000
_cell.angle_alpha   90.00
_cell.angle_beta   90.00
_cell.angle_gamma   90.00
#
_symmetry.space_group_name_H-M   'P 1'
#
loop_
_entity.id
_entity.type
_entity.pdbx_description
1 polymer ?
#
loop_
_entity_poly.entity_id
_entity_poly.type
_entity_poly.pdbx_seq_one_letter_code
_entity_poly.pdbx_strand_id
1 'polypeptide(L)'
;MDVLDFKNIYWNYYIQIEKDFFDTVPYCNIAESNNNSFSVKYLQLHLALCSEIDTICKSLCQRINNSLNLSECGISDYIKILNSSYVTFSKETVNLIGYKYRIVQPWKGIDKGHIPNWWNVYNEIKHHRDSKKNNKNIYEYANQKNVIEALCALYVLIQYWAAKNFVVDKTEKKNNIMPTLQSKKLHLDNWKFYFSFMGPGEWFDSSLYFKYIEKEGKENE
;
A
#
# COMPACT_ATOMS: atom_id res chain seq x y z
N MET A 1 1.63 12.54 15.95
CA MET A 1 2.75 12.30 15.03
C MET A 1 2.69 13.41 14.02
N ASP A 2 3.73 14.25 14.00
CA ASP A 2 3.84 15.30 13.00
C ASP A 2 4.38 14.75 11.66
N VAL A 3 4.56 15.63 10.69
CA VAL A 3 5.02 15.26 9.33
C VAL A 3 6.46 14.75 9.34
N LEU A 4 7.33 15.30 10.19
CA LEU A 4 8.75 14.92 10.21
C LEU A 4 8.92 13.56 10.86
N ASP A 5 8.22 13.31 11.96
CA ASP A 5 8.14 11.99 12.60
C ASP A 5 7.63 10.94 11.62
N PHE A 6 6.54 11.23 10.91
CA PHE A 6 6.00 10.31 9.90
C PHE A 6 7.02 10.03 8.80
N LYS A 7 7.75 11.05 8.36
CA LYS A 7 8.78 10.87 7.33
C LYS A 7 9.89 9.96 7.80
N ASN A 8 10.39 10.18 9.02
CA ASN A 8 11.48 9.40 9.59
C ASN A 8 11.09 7.96 9.90
N ILE A 9 9.86 7.73 10.36
CA ILE A 9 9.38 6.41 10.77
C ILE A 9 8.94 5.56 9.56
N TYR A 10 8.18 6.14 8.63
CA TYR A 10 7.52 5.36 7.56
C TYR A 10 7.95 5.78 6.15
N TRP A 11 7.88 7.08 5.83
CA TRP A 11 8.03 7.52 4.42
C TRP A 11 9.43 7.28 3.85
N ASN A 12 10.48 7.64 4.59
CA ASN A 12 11.85 7.50 4.12
C ASN A 12 12.22 6.02 3.93
N TYR A 13 11.71 5.14 4.80
CA TYR A 13 11.91 3.71 4.68
C TYR A 13 11.16 3.13 3.48
N TYR A 14 9.91 3.55 3.26
CA TYR A 14 9.17 3.21 2.04
C TYR A 14 9.91 3.62 0.76
N ILE A 15 10.41 4.87 0.70
CA ILE A 15 11.18 5.36 -0.46
C ILE A 15 12.45 4.52 -0.69
N GLN A 16 13.12 4.08 0.38
CA GLN A 16 14.27 3.19 0.26
C GLN A 16 13.87 1.82 -0.30
N ILE A 17 12.79 1.20 0.20
CA ILE A 17 12.31 -0.10 -0.31
C ILE A 17 11.84 0.03 -1.77
N GLU A 18 11.13 1.10 -2.11
CA GLU A 18 10.71 1.40 -3.48
C GLU A 18 11.93 1.49 -4.41
N LYS A 19 12.94 2.29 -4.04
CA LYS A 19 14.18 2.40 -4.79
C LYS A 19 14.85 1.05 -4.97
N ASP A 20 14.98 0.27 -3.90
CA ASP A 20 15.61 -1.05 -3.93
C ASP A 20 14.89 -2.03 -4.88
N PHE A 21 13.56 -1.92 -5.03
CA PHE A 21 12.82 -2.68 -6.04
C PHE A 21 13.12 -2.17 -7.45
N PHE A 22 13.08 -0.85 -7.68
CA PHE A 22 13.36 -0.30 -9.01
C PHE A 22 14.81 -0.52 -9.48
N ASP A 23 15.76 -0.67 -8.56
CA ASP A 23 17.14 -1.05 -8.85
C ASP A 23 17.27 -2.48 -9.41
N THR A 24 16.26 -3.36 -9.23
CA THR A 24 16.27 -4.70 -9.85
C THR A 24 15.81 -4.69 -11.30
N VAL A 25 15.10 -3.64 -11.73
CA VAL A 25 14.44 -3.56 -13.03
C VAL A 25 15.38 -3.69 -14.23
N PRO A 26 16.61 -3.13 -14.23
CA PRO A 26 17.57 -3.34 -15.31
C PRO A 26 17.92 -4.82 -15.56
N TYR A 27 17.81 -5.68 -14.53
CA TYR A 27 18.15 -7.10 -14.62
C TYR A 27 16.92 -7.99 -14.84
N CYS A 28 15.77 -7.57 -14.34
CA CYS A 28 14.51 -8.28 -14.50
C CYS A 28 13.40 -7.24 -14.67
N ASN A 29 13.10 -6.92 -15.93
CA ASN A 29 12.13 -5.87 -16.26
C ASN A 29 10.75 -6.15 -15.65
N ILE A 30 9.99 -5.09 -15.34
CA ILE A 30 8.60 -5.20 -14.90
C ILE A 30 7.78 -5.61 -16.12
N ALA A 31 7.37 -6.87 -16.17
CA ALA A 31 6.61 -7.44 -17.27
C ALA A 31 5.84 -8.68 -16.78
N GLU A 32 4.67 -8.95 -17.36
CA GLU A 32 3.88 -10.11 -16.97
C GLU A 32 4.61 -11.45 -17.18
N SER A 33 5.48 -11.52 -18.20
CA SER A 33 6.37 -12.66 -18.44
C SER A 33 7.31 -12.96 -17.28
N ASN A 34 7.62 -11.95 -16.46
CA ASN A 34 8.52 -12.04 -15.30
C ASN A 34 7.76 -12.20 -13.97
N ASN A 35 6.43 -12.33 -13.99
CA ASN A 35 5.62 -12.44 -12.76
C ASN A 35 6.11 -13.54 -11.81
N ASN A 36 6.56 -14.67 -12.37
CA ASN A 36 7.03 -15.82 -11.61
C ASN A 36 8.54 -15.83 -11.33
N SER A 37 9.27 -14.81 -11.81
CA SER A 37 10.72 -14.69 -11.64
C SER A 37 11.07 -14.48 -10.18
N PHE A 38 11.91 -15.36 -9.66
CA PHE A 38 12.40 -15.33 -8.29
C PHE A 38 13.84 -14.78 -8.25
N SER A 39 14.18 -14.10 -7.16
CA SER A 39 15.56 -13.79 -6.80
C SER A 39 15.67 -13.66 -5.27
N VAL A 40 16.88 -13.81 -4.74
CA VAL A 40 17.13 -13.56 -3.31
C VAL A 40 16.79 -12.11 -2.94
N LYS A 41 16.97 -11.15 -3.85
CA LYS A 41 16.56 -9.76 -3.62
C LYS A 41 15.05 -9.62 -3.50
N TYR A 42 14.27 -10.33 -4.33
CA TYR A 42 12.80 -10.35 -4.19
C TYR A 42 12.34 -10.99 -2.89
N LEU A 43 13.02 -12.05 -2.41
CA LEU A 43 12.76 -12.61 -1.07
C LEU A 43 12.96 -11.58 0.04
N GLN A 44 14.08 -10.86 0.00
CA GLN A 44 14.38 -9.81 0.98
C GLN A 44 13.36 -8.68 0.94
N LEU A 45 13.04 -8.19 -0.26
CA LEU A 45 12.05 -7.14 -0.48
C LEU A 45 10.65 -7.57 0.00
N HIS A 46 10.22 -8.78 -0.33
CA HIS A 46 8.90 -9.28 0.05
C HIS A 46 8.73 -9.34 1.58
N LEU A 47 9.73 -9.88 2.29
CA LEU A 47 9.72 -9.88 3.76
C LEU A 47 9.68 -8.47 4.35
N ALA A 48 10.50 -7.56 3.82
CA ALA A 48 10.59 -6.18 4.31
C ALA A 48 9.26 -5.46 4.10
N LEU A 49 8.69 -5.55 2.90
CA LEU A 49 7.40 -4.96 2.54
C LEU A 49 6.27 -5.48 3.43
N CYS A 50 6.13 -6.80 3.59
CA CYS A 50 5.05 -7.35 4.40
C CYS A 50 5.22 -7.08 5.89
N SER A 51 6.45 -7.03 6.40
CA SER A 51 6.70 -6.61 7.78
C SER A 51 6.30 -5.14 7.98
N GLU A 52 6.58 -4.27 7.01
CA GLU A 52 6.21 -2.86 7.08
C GLU A 52 4.70 -2.65 6.98
N ILE A 53 4.03 -3.43 6.12
CA ILE A 53 2.56 -3.46 6.03
C ILE A 53 1.95 -3.79 7.39
N ASP A 54 2.49 -4.80 8.11
CA ASP A 54 2.02 -5.13 9.46
C ASP A 54 2.13 -3.94 10.42
N THR A 55 3.29 -3.27 10.43
CA THR A 55 3.57 -2.11 11.29
C THR A 55 2.62 -0.94 10.99
N ILE A 56 2.43 -0.60 9.72
CA ILE A 56 1.56 0.51 9.31
C ILE A 56 0.08 0.18 9.52
N CYS A 57 -0.35 -1.06 9.24
CA CYS A 57 -1.69 -1.54 9.54
C CYS A 57 -2.01 -1.37 11.04
N LYS A 58 -1.11 -1.82 11.92
CA LYS A 58 -1.25 -1.65 13.38
C LYS A 58 -1.42 -0.19 13.75
N SER A 59 -0.53 0.67 13.25
CA SER A 59 -0.57 2.11 13.54
C SER A 59 -1.86 2.76 13.02
N LEU A 60 -2.29 2.45 11.80
CA LEU A 60 -3.49 2.99 11.19
C LEU A 60 -4.75 2.52 11.92
N CYS A 61 -4.85 1.22 12.20
CA CYS A 61 -6.00 0.64 12.87
C CYS A 61 -6.13 1.16 14.31
N GLN A 62 -5.02 1.34 15.03
CA GLN A 62 -5.05 1.95 16.36
C GLN A 62 -5.58 3.40 16.30
N ARG A 63 -5.25 4.15 15.25
CA ARG A 63 -5.75 5.52 15.05
C ARG A 63 -7.22 5.59 14.67
N ILE A 64 -7.72 4.56 14.00
CA ILE A 64 -9.13 4.43 13.66
C ILE A 64 -9.93 4.01 14.89
N ASN A 65 -9.42 3.01 15.62
CA ASN A 65 -10.04 2.43 16.79
C ASN A 65 -9.05 2.38 17.96
N ASN A 66 -9.15 3.37 18.86
CA ASN A 66 -8.23 3.51 19.99
C ASN A 66 -8.33 2.38 21.02
N SER A 67 -9.44 1.62 21.07
CA SER A 67 -9.63 0.50 22.01
C SER A 67 -9.11 -0.83 21.46
N LEU A 68 -8.50 -0.83 20.27
CA LEU A 68 -7.94 -2.02 19.66
C LEU A 68 -6.83 -2.62 20.53
N ASN A 69 -6.94 -3.92 20.83
CA ASN A 69 -5.88 -4.67 21.50
C ASN A 69 -4.89 -5.23 20.46
N LEU A 70 -3.76 -4.55 20.28
CA LEU A 70 -2.75 -4.90 19.28
C LEU A 70 -2.11 -6.28 19.48
N SER A 71 -2.11 -6.84 20.70
CA SER A 71 -1.49 -8.15 20.95
C SER A 71 -2.30 -9.32 20.39
N GLU A 72 -3.57 -9.11 20.10
CA GLU A 72 -4.50 -10.15 19.64
C GLU A 72 -4.93 -9.97 18.18
N CYS A 73 -4.50 -8.87 17.53
CA CYS A 73 -4.93 -8.52 16.19
C CYS A 73 -3.98 -9.05 15.10
N GLY A 74 -4.56 -9.69 14.09
CA GLY A 74 -3.88 -10.10 12.86
C GLY A 74 -4.33 -9.31 11.63
N ILE A 75 -3.80 -9.69 10.46
CA ILE A 75 -4.15 -9.06 9.18
C ILE A 75 -5.67 -9.08 8.90
N SER A 76 -6.36 -10.14 9.32
CA SER A 76 -7.79 -10.31 9.13
C SER A 76 -8.59 -9.26 9.91
N ASP A 77 -8.12 -8.89 11.10
CA ASP A 77 -8.75 -7.88 11.94
C ASP A 77 -8.48 -6.48 11.38
N TYR A 78 -7.24 -6.22 10.95
CA TYR A 78 -6.89 -4.98 10.27
C TYR A 78 -7.72 -4.77 9.00
N ILE A 79 -7.88 -5.81 8.18
CA ILE A 79 -8.73 -5.76 6.97
C ILE A 79 -10.17 -5.37 7.32
N LYS A 80 -10.76 -5.97 8.36
CA LYS A 80 -12.13 -5.63 8.78
C LYS A 80 -12.26 -4.16 9.18
N ILE A 81 -11.30 -3.65 9.95
CA ILE A 81 -11.29 -2.25 10.41
C ILE A 81 -11.09 -1.28 9.25
N LEU A 82 -10.15 -1.58 8.35
CA LEU A 82 -9.90 -0.76 7.17
C LEU A 82 -11.11 -0.73 6.25
N ASN A 83 -11.73 -1.88 5.99
CA ASN A 83 -12.89 -1.97 5.10
C ASN A 83 -14.14 -1.29 5.70
N SER A 84 -14.36 -1.36 7.02
CA SER A 84 -15.46 -0.65 7.66
C SER A 84 -15.26 0.86 7.71
N SER A 85 -14.01 1.32 7.75
CA SER A 85 -13.67 2.74 7.84
C SER A 85 -13.53 3.41 6.47
N TYR A 86 -13.12 2.64 5.46
CA TYR A 86 -12.80 3.11 4.12
C TYR A 86 -13.37 2.14 3.08
N VAL A 87 -14.62 2.37 2.67
CA VAL A 87 -15.31 1.53 1.66
C VAL A 87 -14.51 1.46 0.35
N THR A 88 -13.81 2.54 0.00
CA THR A 88 -13.01 2.65 -1.22
C THR A 88 -11.71 1.84 -1.19
N PHE A 89 -11.21 1.45 -0.01
CA PHE A 89 -9.86 0.88 0.16
C PHE A 89 -9.64 -0.40 -0.65
N SER A 90 -10.64 -1.28 -0.71
CA SER A 90 -10.57 -2.53 -1.50
C SER A 90 -10.54 -2.27 -3.02
N LYS A 91 -11.03 -1.11 -3.46
CA LYS A 91 -11.13 -0.68 -4.86
C LYS A 91 -9.90 0.09 -5.33
N GLU A 92 -8.92 0.30 -4.44
CA GLU A 92 -7.74 1.09 -4.79
C GLU A 92 -6.87 0.40 -5.82
N THR A 93 -6.49 1.19 -6.82
CA THR A 93 -5.69 0.75 -7.96
C THR A 93 -4.44 1.60 -8.09
N VAL A 94 -3.33 0.91 -8.35
CA VAL A 94 -2.00 1.50 -8.45
C VAL A 94 -1.43 1.21 -9.83
N ASN A 95 -0.98 2.27 -10.49
CA ASN A 95 -0.27 2.22 -11.75
C ASN A 95 1.24 2.43 -11.53
N LEU A 96 2.06 1.68 -12.28
CA LEU A 96 3.52 1.79 -12.25
C LEU A 96 3.98 2.71 -13.39
N ILE A 97 4.32 3.95 -13.07
CA ILE A 97 4.63 5.00 -14.04
C ILE A 97 5.89 4.65 -14.84
N GLY A 98 5.77 4.73 -16.17
CA GLY A 98 6.86 4.44 -17.11
C GLY A 98 7.01 2.96 -17.46
N TYR A 99 6.12 2.09 -16.98
CA TYR A 99 6.16 0.65 -17.27
C TYR A 99 4.85 0.17 -17.88
N LYS A 100 4.94 -0.62 -18.96
CA LYS A 100 3.77 -1.29 -19.56
C LYS A 100 3.46 -2.56 -18.77
N TYR A 101 2.82 -2.39 -17.62
CA TYR A 101 2.37 -3.46 -16.74
C TYR A 101 0.89 -3.30 -16.44
N ARG A 102 0.22 -4.36 -15.99
CA ARG A 102 -1.18 -4.28 -15.59
C ARG A 102 -1.35 -3.30 -14.42
N ILE A 103 -2.53 -2.68 -14.34
CA ILE A 103 -2.96 -1.96 -13.15
C ILE A 103 -3.08 -2.95 -11.98
N VAL A 104 -2.52 -2.58 -10.83
CA VAL A 104 -2.47 -3.43 -9.65
C VAL A 104 -3.58 -3.01 -8.68
N GLN A 105 -4.41 -3.95 -8.25
CA GLN A 105 -5.39 -3.76 -7.17
C GLN A 105 -4.94 -4.59 -5.96
N PRO A 106 -4.04 -4.06 -5.11
CA PRO A 106 -3.31 -4.88 -4.14
C PRO A 106 -4.18 -5.45 -3.01
N TRP A 107 -5.27 -4.76 -2.68
CA TRP A 107 -6.23 -5.13 -1.65
C TRP A 107 -7.54 -5.71 -2.23
N LYS A 108 -7.49 -6.26 -3.44
CA LYS A 108 -8.67 -6.84 -4.10
C LYS A 108 -9.28 -7.96 -3.26
N GLY A 109 -10.59 -7.90 -3.03
CA GLY A 109 -11.37 -8.95 -2.39
C GLY A 109 -11.37 -8.89 -0.86
N ILE A 110 -10.69 -7.92 -0.24
CA ILE A 110 -10.68 -7.78 1.22
C ILE A 110 -12.06 -7.38 1.77
N ASP A 111 -12.87 -6.73 0.93
CA ASP A 111 -14.28 -6.40 1.15
C ASP A 111 -15.14 -7.66 1.35
N LYS A 112 -14.67 -8.80 0.84
CA LYS A 112 -15.29 -10.12 0.97
C LYS A 112 -14.60 -10.98 2.05
N GLY A 113 -13.72 -10.37 2.85
CA GLY A 113 -12.94 -11.06 3.87
C GLY A 113 -11.77 -11.89 3.32
N HIS A 114 -11.38 -11.70 2.05
CA HIS A 114 -10.22 -12.42 1.49
C HIS A 114 -8.90 -11.79 1.94
N ILE A 115 -7.94 -12.65 2.27
CA ILE A 115 -6.55 -12.24 2.53
C ILE A 115 -5.80 -12.23 1.20
N PRO A 116 -5.10 -11.13 0.83
CA PRO A 116 -4.35 -11.07 -0.40
C PRO A 116 -3.26 -12.14 -0.52
N ASN A 117 -3.05 -12.65 -1.73
CA ASN A 117 -2.11 -13.74 -1.99
C ASN A 117 -0.67 -13.42 -1.55
N TRP A 118 -0.21 -12.20 -1.83
CA TRP A 118 1.13 -11.74 -1.45
C TRP A 118 1.36 -11.81 0.07
N TRP A 119 0.32 -11.63 0.89
CA TRP A 119 0.40 -11.79 2.34
C TRP A 119 0.43 -13.27 2.76
N ASN A 120 -0.41 -14.12 2.13
CA ASN A 120 -0.39 -15.56 2.39
C ASN A 120 0.98 -16.16 2.08
N VAL A 121 1.59 -15.77 0.95
CA VAL A 121 2.95 -16.18 0.59
C VAL A 121 3.97 -15.70 1.61
N TYR A 122 3.87 -14.45 2.09
CA TYR A 122 4.73 -13.96 3.16
C TYR A 122 4.64 -14.81 4.43
N ASN A 123 3.42 -15.14 4.88
CA ASN A 123 3.20 -16.01 6.03
C ASN A 123 3.80 -17.40 5.82
N GLU A 124 3.60 -18.01 4.65
CA GLU A 124 4.21 -19.30 4.30
C GLU A 124 5.75 -19.23 4.35
N ILE A 125 6.35 -18.18 3.79
CA ILE A 125 7.80 -17.97 3.82
C ILE A 125 8.32 -17.75 5.24
N LYS A 126 7.58 -17.01 6.08
CA LYS A 126 7.98 -16.71 7.45
C LYS A 126 8.01 -17.97 8.33
N HIS A 127 7.06 -18.87 8.15
CA HIS A 127 6.88 -20.04 9.01
C HIS A 127 7.46 -21.34 8.44
N HIS A 128 7.58 -21.46 7.12
CA HIS A 128 7.87 -22.72 6.44
C HIS A 128 8.88 -22.55 5.29
N ARG A 129 9.81 -21.60 5.41
CA ARG A 129 10.81 -21.26 4.36
C ARG A 129 11.54 -22.47 3.77
N ASP A 130 11.88 -23.42 4.63
CA ASP A 130 12.69 -24.62 4.37
C ASP A 130 11.90 -25.75 3.71
N SER A 131 10.60 -25.57 3.49
CA SER A 131 9.71 -26.57 2.90
C SER A 131 9.42 -26.31 1.41
N LYS A 132 8.75 -27.28 0.77
CA LYS A 132 8.34 -27.24 -0.63
C LYS A 132 6.83 -27.30 -0.78
N LYS A 133 6.32 -26.64 -1.81
CA LYS A 133 4.91 -26.64 -2.23
C LYS A 133 4.83 -26.69 -3.75
N ASN A 134 4.06 -27.65 -4.30
CA ASN A 134 3.92 -27.86 -5.73
C ASN A 134 5.27 -28.02 -6.47
N ASN A 135 6.17 -28.86 -5.94
CA ASN A 135 7.52 -29.08 -6.46
C ASN A 135 8.42 -27.82 -6.51
N LYS A 136 8.02 -26.73 -5.86
CA LYS A 136 8.74 -25.47 -5.79
C LYS A 136 9.09 -25.15 -4.32
N ASN A 137 10.26 -24.60 -4.05
CA ASN A 137 10.59 -24.18 -2.67
C ASN A 137 9.70 -23.00 -2.26
N ILE A 138 9.23 -22.96 -1.01
CA ILE A 138 8.31 -21.90 -0.56
C ILE A 138 8.91 -20.50 -0.72
N TYR A 139 10.20 -20.33 -0.44
CA TYR A 139 10.87 -19.04 -0.62
C TYR A 139 10.84 -18.51 -2.06
N GLU A 140 10.73 -19.38 -3.05
CA GLU A 140 10.70 -18.98 -4.47
C GLU A 140 9.34 -18.38 -4.89
N TYR A 141 8.33 -18.42 -4.02
CA TYR A 141 7.08 -17.71 -4.22
C TYR A 141 7.21 -16.21 -3.90
N ALA A 142 8.30 -15.76 -3.27
CA ALA A 142 8.66 -14.34 -3.26
C ALA A 142 9.20 -13.90 -4.63
N ASN A 143 8.32 -13.95 -5.63
CA ASN A 143 8.59 -13.59 -7.01
C ASN A 143 8.26 -12.12 -7.29
N GLN A 144 8.62 -11.64 -8.48
CA GLN A 144 8.42 -10.25 -8.88
C GLN A 144 6.95 -9.81 -8.72
N LYS A 145 5.97 -10.66 -9.07
CA LYS A 145 4.55 -10.33 -8.93
C LYS A 145 4.17 -10.05 -7.47
N ASN A 146 4.51 -10.95 -6.55
CA ASN A 146 4.16 -10.77 -5.15
C ASN A 146 4.87 -9.57 -4.51
N VAL A 147 6.11 -9.27 -4.94
CA VAL A 147 6.83 -8.05 -4.52
C VAL A 147 6.14 -6.79 -5.03
N ILE A 148 5.75 -6.74 -6.33
CA ILE A 148 5.02 -5.59 -6.90
C ILE A 148 3.69 -5.38 -6.16
N GLU A 149 2.93 -6.45 -5.94
CA GLU A 149 1.65 -6.37 -5.26
C GLU A 149 1.80 -5.89 -3.80
N ALA A 150 2.79 -6.41 -3.07
CA ALA A 150 3.09 -5.94 -1.72
C ALA A 150 3.59 -4.48 -1.69
N LEU A 151 4.42 -4.07 -2.66
CA LEU A 151 4.88 -2.68 -2.78
C LEU A 151 3.70 -1.71 -3.01
N CYS A 152 2.79 -2.08 -3.92
CA CYS A 152 1.56 -1.32 -4.16
C CYS A 152 0.66 -1.31 -2.92
N ALA A 153 0.53 -2.44 -2.22
CA ALA A 153 -0.26 -2.56 -1.00
C ALA A 153 0.24 -1.60 0.11
N LEU A 154 1.55 -1.57 0.30
CA LEU A 154 2.21 -0.68 1.26
C LEU A 154 2.00 0.79 0.89
N TYR A 155 2.16 1.13 -0.40
CA TYR A 155 1.93 2.50 -0.86
C TYR A 155 0.50 2.98 -0.56
N VAL A 156 -0.51 2.16 -0.88
CA VAL A 156 -1.92 2.47 -0.54
C VAL A 156 -2.06 2.73 0.97
N LEU A 157 -1.54 1.86 1.83
CA LEU A 157 -1.63 2.02 3.28
C LEU A 157 -0.99 3.32 3.77
N ILE A 158 0.21 3.64 3.28
CA ILE A 158 0.94 4.87 3.62
C ILE A 158 0.12 6.11 3.25
N GLN A 159 -0.48 6.11 2.06
CA GLN A 159 -1.30 7.23 1.60
C GLN A 159 -2.54 7.44 2.48
N TYR A 160 -3.25 6.36 2.82
CA TYR A 160 -4.39 6.41 3.73
C TYR A 160 -4.01 6.84 5.14
N TRP A 161 -2.89 6.33 5.66
CA TRP A 161 -2.37 6.74 6.96
C TRP A 161 -2.04 8.24 6.96
N ALA A 162 -1.32 8.71 5.94
CA ALA A 162 -0.94 10.12 5.80
C ALA A 162 -2.17 11.01 5.71
N ALA A 163 -3.14 10.66 4.86
CA ALA A 163 -4.37 11.43 4.72
C ALA A 163 -5.16 11.48 6.03
N LYS A 164 -5.32 10.35 6.73
CA LYS A 164 -6.01 10.32 8.04
C LYS A 164 -5.37 11.24 9.08
N ASN A 165 -4.05 11.45 9.02
CA ASN A 165 -3.31 12.24 10.01
C ASN A 165 -3.11 13.70 9.61
N PHE A 166 -3.00 14.01 8.31
CA PHE A 166 -2.63 15.34 7.80
C PHE A 166 -3.74 16.05 7.01
N VAL A 167 -4.81 15.36 6.66
CA VAL A 167 -5.99 15.92 5.98
C VAL A 167 -7.12 16.03 7.00
N VAL A 168 -7.03 17.04 7.86
CA VAL A 168 -7.91 17.19 9.04
C VAL A 168 -9.09 18.11 8.76
N ASP A 169 -8.88 19.18 7.99
CA ASP A 169 -9.93 20.13 7.61
C ASP A 169 -10.62 19.69 6.32
N LYS A 170 -11.92 19.35 6.41
CA LYS A 170 -12.75 18.93 5.27
C LYS A 170 -12.95 20.02 4.21
N THR A 171 -12.71 21.27 4.56
CA THR A 171 -12.94 22.44 3.69
C THR A 171 -11.66 22.96 3.05
N GLU A 172 -10.49 22.49 3.51
CA GLU A 172 -9.19 22.89 2.98
C GLU A 172 -9.06 22.44 1.51
N LYS A 173 -8.87 23.40 0.61
CA LYS A 173 -8.68 23.09 -0.82
C LYS A 173 -7.21 22.96 -1.22
N LYS A 174 -6.29 23.40 -0.37
CA LYS A 174 -4.87 23.57 -0.71
C LYS A 174 -3.96 23.00 0.38
N ASN A 175 -4.11 21.72 0.66
CA ASN A 175 -3.17 21.01 1.52
C ASN A 175 -1.85 20.80 0.77
N ASN A 176 -0.73 21.22 1.36
CA ASN A 176 0.61 21.11 0.76
C ASN A 176 1.44 19.96 1.33
N ILE A 177 0.94 19.22 2.32
CA ILE A 177 1.69 18.13 2.96
C ILE A 177 1.64 16.88 2.07
N MET A 178 0.44 16.47 1.66
CA MET A 178 0.21 15.25 0.90
C MET A 178 1.04 15.14 -0.39
N PRO A 179 1.19 16.21 -1.21
CA PRO A 179 2.08 16.17 -2.39
C PRO A 179 3.53 15.84 -2.06
N THR A 180 4.03 16.20 -0.86
CA THR A 180 5.40 15.84 -0.44
C THR A 180 5.58 14.37 -0.05
N LEU A 181 4.48 13.62 0.00
CA LEU A 181 4.40 12.22 0.37
C LEU A 181 3.95 11.36 -0.82
N GLN A 182 4.20 11.79 -2.07
CA GLN A 182 3.88 11.00 -3.26
C GLN A 182 5.10 10.27 -3.82
N SER A 183 4.83 9.04 -4.30
CA SER A 183 5.82 8.30 -5.09
C SER A 183 5.94 8.91 -6.48
N LYS A 184 7.16 8.93 -7.02
CA LYS A 184 7.43 9.27 -8.43
C LYS A 184 7.22 8.11 -9.39
N LYS A 185 7.04 6.90 -8.85
CA LYS A 185 6.98 5.64 -9.60
C LYS A 185 5.64 4.94 -9.51
N LEU A 186 4.89 5.16 -8.42
CA LEU A 186 3.57 4.58 -8.19
C LEU A 186 2.52 5.68 -8.12
N HIS A 187 1.43 5.48 -8.85
CA HIS A 187 0.31 6.43 -8.94
C HIS A 187 -0.99 5.75 -8.52
N LEU A 188 -1.75 6.39 -7.62
CA LEU A 188 -3.09 5.95 -7.23
C LEU A 188 -4.12 6.51 -8.21
N ASP A 189 -4.73 5.66 -9.02
CA ASP A 189 -5.57 6.11 -10.14
C ASP A 189 -6.89 6.74 -9.71
N ASN A 190 -7.39 6.37 -8.52
CA ASN A 190 -8.62 6.92 -7.96
C ASN A 190 -8.40 8.24 -7.21
N TRP A 191 -7.16 8.55 -6.82
CA TRP A 191 -6.81 9.71 -5.99
C TRP A 191 -6.71 10.99 -6.84
N LYS A 192 -7.84 11.42 -7.39
CA LYS A 192 -7.96 12.56 -8.35
C LYS A 192 -8.10 13.93 -7.70
N PHE A 193 -7.58 14.08 -6.49
CA PHE A 193 -7.64 15.31 -5.69
C PHE A 193 -6.29 16.02 -5.57
N TYR A 194 -5.27 15.53 -6.29
CA TYR A 194 -4.03 16.28 -6.51
C TYR A 194 -4.19 17.20 -7.72
N PHE A 195 -3.73 18.44 -7.60
CA PHE A 195 -3.78 19.40 -8.68
C PHE A 195 -2.65 20.43 -8.58
N SER A 196 -2.28 21.03 -9.71
CA SER A 196 -1.39 22.19 -9.77
C SER A 196 -2.16 23.39 -10.30
N PHE A 197 -1.89 24.57 -9.74
CA PHE A 197 -2.45 25.84 -10.21
C PHE A 197 -1.29 26.79 -10.47
N MET A 198 -1.19 27.27 -11.71
CA MET A 198 -0.16 28.20 -12.24
C MET A 198 1.01 28.48 -11.28
N GLY A 199 2.07 27.66 -11.38
CA GLY A 199 3.25 27.70 -10.51
C GLY A 199 3.77 26.29 -10.20
N PRO A 200 4.91 26.14 -9.51
CA PRO A 200 5.52 24.83 -9.23
C PRO A 200 4.84 24.05 -8.08
N GLY A 201 3.81 24.62 -7.45
CA GLY A 201 3.14 24.00 -6.31
C GLY A 201 2.07 23.00 -6.73
N GLU A 202 2.21 21.76 -6.27
CA GLU A 202 1.13 20.77 -6.22
C GLU A 202 0.38 20.89 -4.90
N TRP A 203 -0.92 20.66 -4.96
CA TRP A 203 -1.84 20.78 -3.83
C TRP A 203 -2.78 19.58 -3.80
N PHE A 204 -3.32 19.32 -2.61
CA PHE A 204 -4.31 18.30 -2.36
C PHE A 204 -5.62 18.94 -1.90
N ASP A 205 -6.72 18.62 -2.58
CA ASP A 205 -8.07 19.08 -2.23
C ASP A 205 -8.70 18.14 -1.19
N SER A 206 -8.65 18.56 0.08
CA SER A 206 -9.21 17.80 1.20
C SER A 206 -10.72 17.56 1.02
N SER A 207 -11.45 18.51 0.44
CA SER A 207 -12.89 18.39 0.25
C SER A 207 -13.26 17.28 -0.75
N LEU A 208 -12.47 17.10 -1.80
CA LEU A 208 -12.64 16.01 -2.76
C LEU A 208 -12.25 14.66 -2.16
N TYR A 209 -11.19 14.61 -1.35
CA TYR A 209 -10.82 13.40 -0.61
C TYR A 209 -11.92 12.94 0.34
N PHE A 210 -12.47 13.84 1.17
CA PHE A 210 -13.58 13.47 2.06
C PHE A 210 -14.82 13.01 1.30
N LYS A 211 -15.17 13.69 0.21
CA LYS A 211 -16.25 13.22 -0.68
C LYS A 211 -15.96 11.83 -1.25
N TYR A 212 -14.72 11.51 -1.59
CA TYR A 212 -14.33 10.21 -2.12
C TYR A 212 -14.51 9.09 -1.09
N ILE A 213 -13.98 9.27 0.13
CA ILE A 213 -14.09 8.25 1.18
C ILE A 213 -15.53 8.13 1.75
N GLU A 214 -16.36 9.17 1.62
CA GLU A 214 -17.77 9.18 2.07
C GLU A 214 -18.78 8.74 0.98
N LYS A 215 -18.47 8.92 -0.32
CA LYS A 215 -19.45 8.72 -1.43
C LYS A 215 -19.93 7.28 -1.60
N GLU A 216 -19.12 6.28 -1.32
CA GLU A 216 -19.55 4.89 -1.53
C GLU A 216 -20.41 4.32 -0.39
N GLY A 217 -20.69 5.11 0.66
CA GLY A 217 -21.69 4.74 1.66
C GLY A 217 -23.14 4.93 1.19
N LYS A 218 -23.38 5.64 0.07
CA LYS A 218 -24.72 6.07 -0.38
C LYS A 218 -25.19 5.52 -1.72
N GLU A 219 -24.39 4.72 -2.42
CA GLU A 219 -24.82 4.07 -3.67
C GLU A 219 -25.54 2.72 -3.44
N ASN A 220 -25.82 2.35 -2.18
CA ASN A 220 -26.55 1.13 -1.79
C ASN A 220 -27.83 1.41 -0.95
N GLU A 221 -28.40 2.62 -1.03
CA GLU A 221 -29.77 2.93 -0.57
C GLU A 221 -30.66 3.26 -1.77
#